data_AF-A0A3A8PGS9-F1
#
_entry.id   AF-A0A3A8PGS9-F1
#
_cell.length_a   1.000
_cell.length_b   1.000
_cell.length_c   1.000
_cell.angle_alpha   90.00
_cell.angle_beta   90.00
_cell.angle_gamma   90.00
#
_symmetry.space_group_name_H-M   'P 1'
#
loop_
_entity.id
_entity.type
_entity.pdbx_description
1 polymer ?
#
loop_
_entity_poly.entity_id
_entity_poly.type
_entity_poly.pdbx_seq_one_letter_code
_entity_poly.pdbx_strand_id
1 'polypeptide(L)'
;MTLALARTFLGPAVQTTPENAHTLLQSDRLSRDFTAVGVEDTVAEALEKIRANPGTGEIFYCYACDPDGRLAGVVPLRKLIRAAPGERIASLMFTRVVKLPVDASDAVVEDFFVTYRFLAFPVVDADGRIVGVVEMNQFVDAFSDTLFDEVEGRVRDEVYRFVGLPQGELQETRPVRLALKRFPWLLVNIAGGFLAATTTRLFEHTVAEVVVVSAFIPMVLVLSESLGVQTTAVAASMVAHGDVDRKVVVREVLAASLAGMMAATVVALLGRIYSPGFGFPLALFVSVTVSATLASCLGGVLPFLFKRLKVDPHLASAPLVLAVSDNITLLTYFGLVTRLLL
;
A
#
# COMPACT_ATOMS: atom_id res chain seq x y z
N MET A 1 4.02 11.41 27.99
CA MET A 1 3.09 11.71 26.87
C MET A 1 3.43 10.84 25.65
N THR A 2 3.72 9.55 25.88
CA THR A 2 4.46 8.70 24.91
C THR A 2 3.74 7.36 24.66
N LEU A 3 2.87 6.92 25.59
CA LEU A 3 1.99 5.76 25.40
C LEU A 3 0.70 6.09 24.63
N ALA A 4 0.27 7.35 24.60
CA ALA A 4 -0.93 7.78 23.87
C ALA A 4 -0.71 7.88 22.35
N LEU A 5 0.53 8.13 21.91
CA LEU A 5 0.87 8.25 20.48
C LEU A 5 1.13 6.90 19.80
N ALA A 6 1.51 5.86 20.55
CA ALA A 6 1.67 4.51 20.02
C ALA A 6 0.33 3.86 19.65
N ARG A 7 -0.76 4.20 20.35
CA ARG A 7 -2.12 3.70 20.03
C ARG A 7 -2.75 4.36 18.80
N THR A 8 -2.24 5.50 18.33
CA THR A 8 -2.84 6.23 17.20
C THR A 8 -2.34 5.74 15.83
N PHE A 9 -1.25 4.98 15.79
CA PHE A 9 -0.67 4.38 14.57
C PHE A 9 -1.01 2.90 14.38
N LEU A 10 -1.53 2.24 15.42
CA LEU A 10 -2.03 0.87 15.32
C LEU A 10 -3.41 0.91 14.66
N GLY A 11 -3.51 0.40 13.44
CA GLY A 11 -4.77 -0.03 12.85
C GLY A 11 -5.49 -1.06 13.76
N PRO A 12 -6.74 -1.45 13.45
CA PRO A 12 -7.47 -2.38 14.30
C PRO A 12 -6.63 -3.62 14.54
N ALA A 13 -6.42 -3.93 15.82
CA ALA A 13 -5.63 -5.05 16.29
C ALA A 13 -5.97 -6.30 15.47
N VAL A 14 -4.93 -6.96 14.95
CA VAL A 14 -5.03 -8.37 14.58
C VAL A 14 -5.51 -9.07 15.84
N GLN A 15 -6.77 -9.48 15.85
CA GLN A 15 -7.32 -10.34 16.90
C GLN A 15 -6.71 -11.73 16.68
N THR A 16 -5.47 -11.92 17.12
CA THR A 16 -4.96 -13.26 17.35
C THR A 16 -5.62 -13.77 18.63
N THR A 17 -6.24 -14.93 18.53
CA THR A 17 -6.76 -15.70 19.66
C THR A 17 -5.68 -15.82 20.74
N PRO A 18 -6.03 -15.73 22.04
CA PRO A 18 -5.07 -15.60 23.13
C PRO A 18 -4.24 -16.86 23.43
N GLU A 19 -4.31 -17.90 22.60
CA GLU A 19 -3.64 -19.17 22.89
C GLU A 19 -2.14 -19.21 22.52
N ASN A 20 -1.61 -18.30 21.70
CA ASN A 20 -0.22 -18.39 21.18
C ASN A 20 0.65 -17.13 21.33
N ALA A 21 0.31 -16.18 22.20
CA ALA A 21 1.11 -14.97 22.39
C ALA A 21 2.31 -15.23 23.34
N HIS A 22 3.44 -15.68 22.80
CA HIS A 22 4.69 -15.75 23.56
C HIS A 22 5.24 -14.33 23.79
N THR A 23 5.52 -14.01 25.04
CA THR A 23 6.20 -12.76 25.41
C THR A 23 7.70 -12.92 25.20
N LEU A 24 8.45 -11.85 24.90
CA LEU A 24 9.92 -11.91 24.75
C LEU A 24 10.66 -12.55 25.94
N LEU A 25 10.12 -12.48 27.15
CA LEU A 25 10.68 -13.16 28.33
C LEU A 25 10.52 -14.68 28.33
N GLN A 26 9.58 -15.19 27.55
CA GLN A 26 9.24 -16.61 27.44
C GLN A 26 9.75 -17.24 26.14
N SER A 27 10.28 -16.44 25.21
CA SER A 27 10.88 -16.92 23.97
C SER A 27 12.41 -16.95 24.08
N ASP A 28 13.06 -17.92 23.44
CA ASP A 28 14.53 -18.02 23.33
C ASP A 28 15.16 -16.90 22.47
N ARG A 29 14.39 -15.83 22.17
CA ARG A 29 14.75 -14.74 21.26
C ARG A 29 15.31 -13.51 21.98
N LEU A 30 15.20 -13.44 23.30
CA LEU A 30 15.86 -12.39 24.07
C LEU A 30 17.32 -12.78 24.34
N SER A 31 18.26 -12.19 23.60
CA SER A 31 19.67 -12.32 23.90
C SER A 31 20.06 -11.37 25.04
N ARG A 32 20.68 -11.92 26.10
CA ARG A 32 21.36 -11.11 27.13
C ARG A 32 22.82 -10.84 26.80
N ASP A 33 23.29 -11.38 25.69
CA ASP A 33 24.63 -11.20 25.20
C ASP A 33 24.68 -9.97 24.30
N PHE A 34 24.89 -8.81 24.90
CA PHE A 34 24.98 -7.54 24.20
C PHE A 34 26.07 -6.67 24.81
N THR A 35 26.67 -5.80 23.99
CA THR A 35 27.68 -4.86 24.48
C THR A 35 27.04 -3.57 24.97
N ALA A 36 27.07 -3.37 26.28
CA ALA A 36 26.78 -2.09 26.93
C ALA A 36 28.08 -1.31 27.21
N VAL A 37 28.08 -0.02 26.92
CA VAL A 37 29.17 0.92 27.26
C VAL A 37 28.60 2.16 27.94
N GLY A 38 29.41 2.84 28.73
CA GLY A 38 29.03 4.10 29.35
C GLY A 38 29.04 5.24 28.35
N VAL A 39 28.13 6.21 28.50
CA VAL A 39 28.12 7.43 27.68
C VAL A 39 29.42 8.25 27.76
N GLU A 40 30.11 8.20 28.90
CA GLU A 40 31.37 8.90 29.13
C GLU A 40 32.63 8.10 28.71
N ASP A 41 32.47 6.85 28.32
CA ASP A 41 33.61 6.04 27.86
C ASP A 41 34.20 6.65 26.59
N THR A 42 35.52 6.48 26.43
CA THR A 42 36.21 6.73 25.17
C THR A 42 36.00 5.57 24.19
N VAL A 43 36.21 5.83 22.89
CA VAL A 43 36.19 4.78 21.86
C VAL A 43 37.18 3.66 22.18
N ALA A 44 38.36 3.98 22.71
CA ALA A 44 39.35 3.00 23.13
C ALA A 44 38.81 2.07 24.23
N GLU A 45 38.26 2.65 25.30
CA GLU A 45 37.68 1.89 26.42
C GLU A 45 36.47 1.05 25.97
N ALA A 46 35.61 1.60 25.10
CA ALA A 46 34.48 0.89 24.54
C ALA A 46 34.92 -0.32 23.69
N LEU A 47 35.94 -0.16 22.84
CA LEU A 47 36.50 -1.26 22.05
C LEU A 47 37.22 -2.30 22.92
N GLU A 48 37.87 -1.90 24.01
CA GLU A 48 38.42 -2.84 24.98
C GLU A 48 37.32 -3.64 25.69
N LYS A 49 36.23 -2.99 26.11
CA LYS A 49 35.06 -3.69 26.69
C LYS A 49 34.45 -4.69 25.72
N ILE A 50 34.34 -4.33 24.44
CA ILE A 50 33.89 -5.25 23.37
C ILE A 50 34.83 -6.45 23.24
N ARG A 51 36.15 -6.22 23.24
CA ARG A 51 37.15 -7.30 23.12
C ARG A 51 37.22 -8.20 24.35
N ALA A 52 36.98 -7.65 25.53
CA ALA A 52 37.00 -8.38 26.79
C ALA A 52 35.80 -9.30 26.97
N ASN A 53 34.70 -9.04 26.25
CA ASN A 53 33.50 -9.85 26.27
C ASN A 53 33.12 -10.25 24.84
N PRO A 54 33.88 -11.15 24.20
CA PRO A 54 33.52 -11.71 22.91
C PRO A 54 32.33 -12.65 23.14
N GLY A 55 31.13 -12.09 23.06
CA GLY A 55 29.89 -12.84 23.12
C GLY A 55 29.82 -13.94 22.06
N THR A 56 28.75 -14.71 22.09
CA THR A 56 28.47 -15.79 21.13
C THR A 56 27.83 -15.30 19.83
N GLY A 57 27.38 -14.04 19.77
CA GLY A 57 26.66 -13.43 18.64
C GLY A 57 27.48 -12.42 17.80
N GLU A 58 26.90 -12.01 16.67
CA GLU A 58 27.47 -10.97 15.80
C GLU A 58 27.21 -9.56 16.39
N ILE A 59 28.27 -8.80 16.64
CA ILE A 59 28.13 -7.47 17.26
C ILE A 59 27.87 -6.42 16.18
N PHE A 60 26.61 -6.04 15.97
CA PHE A 60 26.25 -4.97 15.01
C PHE A 60 26.19 -3.58 15.64
N TYR A 61 25.77 -3.51 16.90
CA TYR A 61 25.51 -2.27 17.63
C TYR A 61 26.10 -2.34 19.03
N CYS A 62 26.53 -1.17 19.51
CA CYS A 62 26.93 -0.95 20.89
C CYS A 62 25.93 -0.01 21.55
N TYR A 63 25.45 -0.37 22.74
CA TYR A 63 24.39 0.37 23.43
C TYR A 63 25.00 1.23 24.54
N ALA A 64 24.84 2.55 24.40
CA ALA A 64 25.35 3.52 25.35
C ALA A 64 24.34 3.67 26.50
N CYS A 65 24.80 3.45 27.72
CA CYS A 65 24.00 3.49 28.93
C CYS A 65 24.45 4.62 29.85
N ASP A 66 23.50 5.17 30.60
CA ASP A 66 23.78 6.08 31.71
C ASP A 66 24.27 5.32 32.96
N PRO A 67 24.73 6.01 34.02
CA PRO A 67 25.19 5.37 35.25
C PRO A 67 24.12 4.51 35.96
N ASP A 68 22.84 4.79 35.71
CA ASP A 68 21.72 4.01 36.24
C ASP A 68 21.39 2.79 35.38
N GLY A 69 22.12 2.56 34.28
CA GLY A 69 21.93 1.44 33.35
C GLY A 69 20.79 1.66 32.34
N ARG A 70 20.28 2.88 32.20
CA ARG A 70 19.25 3.22 31.21
C ARG A 70 19.87 3.43 29.84
N LEU A 71 19.14 3.00 28.82
CA LEU A 71 19.54 3.15 27.43
C LEU A 71 19.51 4.64 27.02
N ALA A 72 20.69 5.22 26.82
CA ALA A 72 20.87 6.62 26.44
C ALA A 72 21.12 6.80 24.93
N GLY A 73 21.72 5.80 24.28
CA GLY A 73 22.01 5.88 22.84
C GLY A 73 22.46 4.56 22.23
N VAL A 74 22.64 4.57 20.91
CA VAL A 74 23.20 3.44 20.15
C VAL A 74 24.31 3.91 19.21
N VAL A 75 25.39 3.14 19.13
CA VAL A 75 26.51 3.37 18.21
C VAL A 75 26.66 2.15 17.30
N PRO A 76 26.50 2.29 15.97
CA PRO A 76 26.81 1.21 15.04
C PRO A 76 28.30 0.84 15.12
N LEU A 77 28.63 -0.45 15.16
CA LEU A 77 30.02 -0.91 15.32
C LEU A 77 30.94 -0.32 14.24
N ARG A 78 30.45 -0.23 12.98
CA ARG A 78 31.19 0.40 11.87
C ARG A 78 31.64 1.83 12.16
N LYS A 79 30.84 2.59 12.93
CA LYS A 79 31.11 3.98 13.28
C LYS A 79 32.14 4.03 14.41
N LEU A 80 31.99 3.14 15.39
CA LEU A 80 32.91 3.01 16.53
C LEU A 80 34.34 2.65 16.06
N ILE A 81 34.49 1.69 15.16
CA ILE A 81 35.81 1.26 14.64
C ILE A 81 36.52 2.35 13.83
N ARG A 82 35.76 3.29 13.22
CA ARG A 82 36.32 4.39 12.42
C ARG A 82 36.60 5.65 13.22
N ALA A 83 36.11 5.73 14.45
CA ALA A 83 36.26 6.92 15.28
C ALA A 83 37.66 7.01 15.91
N ALA A 84 38.05 8.21 16.32
CA ALA A 84 39.33 8.42 16.98
C ALA A 84 39.30 7.78 18.39
N PRO A 85 40.38 7.11 18.86
CA PRO A 85 40.37 6.38 20.13
C PRO A 85 40.01 7.22 21.36
N GLY A 86 40.32 8.52 21.35
CA GLY A 86 40.02 9.45 22.45
C GLY A 86 38.65 10.15 22.36
N GLU A 87 37.87 9.90 21.31
CA GLU A 87 36.51 10.46 21.20
C GLU A 87 35.57 9.79 22.21
N ARG A 88 34.58 10.52 22.74
CA ARG A 88 33.60 9.97 23.69
C ARG A 88 32.43 9.30 22.99
N ILE A 89 31.87 8.26 23.61
CA ILE A 89 30.66 7.61 23.12
C ILE A 89 29.49 8.59 23.00
N ALA A 90 29.34 9.52 23.95
CA ALA A 90 28.29 10.53 23.93
C ALA A 90 28.27 11.41 22.66
N SER A 91 29.42 11.68 22.02
CA SER A 91 29.47 12.45 20.76
C SER A 91 29.17 11.61 19.53
N LEU A 92 29.34 10.29 19.62
CA LEU A 92 29.18 9.34 18.52
C LEU A 92 27.80 8.70 18.48
N MET A 93 27.10 8.63 19.61
CA MET A 93 25.83 7.91 19.73
C MET A 93 24.66 8.61 19.05
N PHE A 94 23.71 7.81 18.58
CA PHE A 94 22.38 8.27 18.22
C PHE A 94 21.48 8.18 19.46
N THR A 95 20.92 9.31 19.88
CA THR A 95 20.10 9.42 21.12
C THR A 95 18.64 9.04 20.90
N ARG A 96 18.13 9.14 19.67
CA ARG A 96 16.77 8.70 19.32
C ARG A 96 16.79 7.20 18.99
N VAL A 97 16.83 6.38 20.02
CA VAL A 97 16.87 4.92 19.89
C VAL A 97 15.45 4.36 19.77
N VAL A 98 15.22 3.58 18.71
CA VAL A 98 14.04 2.72 18.61
C VAL A 98 14.29 1.51 19.50
N LYS A 99 13.40 1.28 20.47
CA LYS A 99 13.55 0.26 21.52
C LYS A 99 12.27 -0.52 21.71
N LEU A 100 12.39 -1.80 22.03
CA LEU A 100 11.28 -2.69 22.31
C LEU A 100 11.08 -2.79 23.83
N PRO A 101 9.83 -2.78 24.32
CA PRO A 101 9.57 -3.10 25.72
C PRO A 101 9.72 -4.60 25.97
N VAL A 102 10.10 -4.98 27.19
CA VAL A 102 10.35 -6.38 27.58
C VAL A 102 9.12 -7.29 27.49
N ASP A 103 7.92 -6.71 27.50
CA ASP A 103 6.63 -7.39 27.36
C ASP A 103 6.09 -7.38 25.92
N ALA A 104 6.89 -6.95 24.93
CA ALA A 104 6.50 -7.02 23.53
C ALA A 104 6.19 -8.46 23.11
N SER A 105 5.12 -8.61 22.31
CA SER A 105 4.80 -9.87 21.65
C SER A 105 5.65 -10.04 20.39
N ASP A 106 5.82 -11.28 19.94
CA ASP A 106 6.56 -11.59 18.70
C ASP A 106 6.07 -10.78 17.49
N ALA A 107 4.75 -10.60 17.33
CA ALA A 107 4.17 -9.80 16.24
C ALA A 107 4.61 -8.33 16.25
N VAL A 108 4.82 -7.73 17.43
CA VAL A 108 5.34 -6.36 17.53
C VAL A 108 6.80 -6.32 17.12
N VAL A 109 7.58 -7.33 17.51
CA VAL A 109 9.00 -7.45 17.17
C VAL A 109 9.17 -7.59 15.65
N GLU A 110 8.34 -8.41 15.01
CA GLU A 110 8.29 -8.58 13.56
C GLU A 110 8.01 -7.27 12.82
N ASP A 111 6.96 -6.55 13.24
CA ASP A 111 6.60 -5.25 12.66
C ASP A 111 7.75 -4.23 12.76
N PHE A 112 8.51 -4.27 13.86
CA PHE A 112 9.69 -3.44 14.03
C PHE A 112 10.79 -3.79 13.02
N PHE A 113 11.10 -5.07 12.82
CA PHE A 113 12.10 -5.48 11.83
C PHE A 113 11.70 -5.12 10.40
N VAL A 114 10.42 -5.24 10.05
CA VAL A 114 9.89 -4.84 8.73
C VAL A 114 9.97 -3.32 8.55
N THR A 115 9.53 -2.56 9.56
CA THR A 115 9.42 -1.10 9.49
C THR A 115 10.78 -0.40 9.47
N TYR A 116 11.68 -0.75 10.38
CA TYR A 116 12.95 -0.03 10.55
C TYR A 116 14.14 -0.71 9.86
N ARG A 117 14.04 -2.01 9.54
CA ARG A 117 15.08 -2.78 8.83
C ARG A 117 16.45 -2.74 9.54
N PHE A 118 16.44 -2.71 10.86
CA PHE A 118 17.65 -2.81 11.69
C PHE A 118 18.03 -4.28 11.89
N LEU A 119 19.32 -4.53 12.16
CA LEU A 119 19.82 -5.89 12.39
C LEU A 119 19.57 -6.37 13.82
N ALA A 120 19.26 -5.45 14.74
CA ALA A 120 18.91 -5.76 16.11
C ALA A 120 18.17 -4.59 16.77
N PHE A 121 17.38 -4.87 17.80
CA PHE A 121 16.71 -3.88 18.64
C PHE A 121 17.04 -4.08 20.12
N PRO A 122 17.32 -3.01 20.88
CA PRO A 122 17.46 -3.10 22.32
C PRO A 122 16.10 -3.29 22.98
N VAL A 123 16.06 -4.19 23.96
CA VAL A 123 14.91 -4.47 24.80
C VAL A 123 15.10 -3.78 26.14
N VAL A 124 14.09 -3.02 26.57
CA VAL A 124 14.12 -2.26 27.83
C VAL A 124 13.01 -2.66 28.79
N ASP A 125 13.30 -2.56 30.08
CA ASP A 125 12.29 -2.67 31.13
C ASP A 125 11.45 -1.39 31.30
N ALA A 126 10.53 -1.40 32.27
CA ALA A 126 9.67 -0.27 32.59
C ALA A 126 10.44 0.98 33.06
N ASP A 127 11.64 0.81 33.63
CA ASP A 127 12.51 1.88 34.11
C ASP A 127 13.46 2.40 33.02
N GLY A 128 13.39 1.81 31.82
CA GLY A 128 14.20 2.16 30.65
C GLY A 128 15.60 1.56 30.66
N ARG A 129 15.88 0.59 31.53
CA ARG A 129 17.14 -0.15 31.59
C ARG A 129 17.17 -1.18 30.48
N ILE A 130 18.30 -1.31 29.81
CA ILE A 130 18.47 -2.34 28.79
C ILE A 130 18.61 -3.71 29.47
N VAL A 131 17.73 -4.63 29.10
CA VAL A 131 17.69 -5.99 29.68
C VAL A 131 18.14 -7.06 28.69
N GLY A 132 18.24 -6.70 27.41
CA GLY A 132 18.68 -7.57 26.34
C GLY A 132 18.55 -6.93 24.98
N VAL A 133 18.77 -7.74 23.95
CA VAL A 133 18.68 -7.38 22.54
C VAL A 133 17.97 -8.51 21.81
N VAL A 134 17.22 -8.13 20.79
CA VAL A 134 16.65 -9.08 19.84
C VAL A 134 17.36 -8.88 18.50
N GLU A 135 17.92 -9.95 17.95
CA GLU A 135 18.69 -9.93 16.70
C GLU A 135 17.88 -10.47 15.52
N MET A 136 18.14 -9.95 14.32
CA MET A 136 17.45 -10.36 13.10
C MET A 136 17.74 -11.83 12.75
N ASN A 137 18.95 -12.34 13.00
CA ASN A 137 19.35 -13.73 12.72
C ASN A 137 18.49 -14.77 13.48
N GLN A 138 18.10 -14.48 14.73
CA GLN A 138 17.18 -15.29 15.53
C GLN A 138 15.76 -15.31 14.95
N PHE A 139 15.46 -14.36 14.06
CA PHE A 139 14.26 -14.35 13.24
C PHE A 139 14.52 -15.04 11.89
N VAL A 140 15.63 -14.85 11.21
CA VAL A 140 15.85 -15.41 9.85
C VAL A 140 15.61 -16.93 9.77
N ASP A 141 16.07 -17.74 10.74
CA ASP A 141 15.91 -19.21 10.67
C ASP A 141 14.48 -19.71 10.92
N ALA A 142 13.63 -18.92 11.60
CA ALA A 142 12.21 -19.23 11.78
C ALA A 142 11.31 -18.48 10.76
N PHE A 143 11.86 -17.52 10.02
CA PHE A 143 11.08 -16.52 9.27
C PHE A 143 11.47 -16.35 7.78
N SER A 144 12.48 -17.06 7.25
CA SER A 144 12.89 -16.92 5.84
C SER A 144 11.76 -17.28 4.87
N ASP A 145 10.95 -18.28 5.18
CA ASP A 145 9.76 -18.62 4.41
C ASP A 145 8.60 -17.66 4.76
N THR A 146 8.35 -17.39 6.04
CA THR A 146 7.10 -16.74 6.47
C THR A 146 7.03 -15.22 6.25
N LEU A 147 8.10 -14.43 6.48
CA LEU A 147 8.02 -12.97 6.29
C LEU A 147 8.06 -12.55 4.83
N PHE A 148 8.89 -13.22 4.02
CA PHE A 148 8.88 -13.00 2.58
C PHE A 148 7.55 -13.50 1.99
N ASP A 149 7.06 -14.68 2.38
CA ASP A 149 5.74 -15.17 1.94
C ASP A 149 4.58 -14.32 2.46
N GLU A 150 4.69 -13.67 3.62
CA GLU A 150 3.64 -12.80 4.15
C GLU A 150 3.63 -11.44 3.46
N VAL A 151 4.78 -10.82 3.22
CA VAL A 151 4.83 -9.55 2.48
C VAL A 151 4.44 -9.79 1.02
N GLU A 152 4.99 -10.82 0.39
CA GLU A 152 4.63 -11.22 -0.97
C GLU A 152 3.17 -11.69 -1.02
N GLY A 153 2.71 -12.40 0.01
CA GLY A 153 1.33 -12.84 0.19
C GLY A 153 0.34 -11.70 0.36
N ARG A 154 0.68 -10.64 1.11
CA ARG A 154 -0.14 -9.44 1.28
C ARG A 154 -0.26 -8.66 -0.03
N VAL A 155 0.87 -8.40 -0.71
CA VAL A 155 0.85 -7.73 -2.03
C VAL A 155 0.06 -8.56 -3.04
N ARG A 156 0.24 -9.87 -3.05
CA ARG A 156 -0.50 -10.80 -3.89
C ARG A 156 -2.00 -10.80 -3.59
N ASP A 157 -2.38 -10.84 -2.31
CA ASP A 157 -3.78 -10.77 -1.86
C ASP A 157 -4.43 -9.43 -2.23
N GLU A 158 -3.70 -8.31 -2.11
CA GLU A 158 -4.16 -6.99 -2.52
C GLU A 158 -4.44 -6.94 -4.02
N VAL A 159 -3.50 -7.44 -4.84
CA VAL A 159 -3.66 -7.52 -6.30
C VAL A 159 -4.85 -8.41 -6.67
N TYR A 160 -5.02 -9.55 -6.02
CA TYR A 160 -6.15 -10.45 -6.28
C TYR A 160 -7.48 -9.83 -5.92
N ARG A 161 -7.60 -9.26 -4.72
CA ARG A 161 -8.82 -8.56 -4.30
C ARG A 161 -9.13 -7.39 -5.23
N PHE A 162 -8.11 -6.65 -5.68
CA PHE A 162 -8.27 -5.56 -6.65
C PHE A 162 -8.88 -6.03 -7.98
N VAL A 163 -8.49 -7.20 -8.49
CA VAL A 163 -9.05 -7.78 -9.73
C VAL A 163 -10.40 -8.50 -9.48
N GLY A 164 -10.87 -8.57 -8.23
CA GLY A 164 -12.14 -9.22 -7.86
C GLY A 164 -12.01 -10.72 -7.55
N LEU A 165 -10.80 -11.19 -7.24
CA LEU A 165 -10.55 -12.56 -6.80
C LEU A 165 -10.63 -12.65 -5.27
N PRO A 166 -11.51 -13.49 -4.70
CA PRO A 166 -11.63 -13.65 -3.24
C PRO A 166 -10.40 -14.32 -2.60
N GLN A 167 -10.24 -14.11 -1.29
CA GLN A 167 -9.13 -14.69 -0.54
C GLN A 167 -9.13 -16.22 -0.56
N GLY A 168 -7.93 -16.80 -0.55
CA GLY A 168 -7.72 -18.25 -0.55
C GLY A 168 -8.08 -18.93 -1.88
N GLU A 169 -8.25 -18.18 -2.96
CA GLU A 169 -8.56 -18.73 -4.28
C GLU A 169 -7.44 -19.64 -4.81
N LEU A 170 -6.18 -19.30 -4.56
CA LEU A 170 -5.00 -20.13 -4.89
C LEU A 170 -5.03 -21.52 -4.27
N GLN A 171 -5.68 -21.68 -3.12
CA GLN A 171 -5.76 -22.94 -2.39
C GLN A 171 -6.96 -23.80 -2.87
N GLU A 172 -7.88 -23.20 -3.64
CA GLU A 172 -9.07 -23.89 -4.13
C GLU A 172 -8.78 -24.54 -5.50
N THR A 173 -8.67 -25.86 -5.50
CA THR A 173 -8.38 -26.63 -6.73
C THR A 173 -9.63 -27.00 -7.54
N ARG A 174 -10.84 -26.78 -6.99
CA ARG A 174 -12.10 -27.22 -7.61
C ARG A 174 -12.68 -26.12 -8.53
N PRO A 175 -12.78 -26.34 -9.86
CA PRO A 175 -13.24 -25.31 -10.80
C PRO A 175 -14.63 -24.74 -10.48
N VAL A 176 -15.56 -25.61 -10.06
CA VAL A 176 -16.94 -25.20 -9.72
C VAL A 176 -16.98 -24.24 -8.53
N ARG A 177 -16.15 -24.49 -7.51
CA ARG A 177 -16.09 -23.61 -6.33
C ARG A 177 -15.45 -22.28 -6.69
N LEU A 178 -14.45 -22.27 -7.56
CA LEU A 178 -13.85 -21.05 -8.11
C LEU A 178 -14.90 -20.19 -8.84
N ALA A 179 -15.69 -20.82 -9.71
CA ALA A 179 -16.74 -20.15 -10.45
C ALA A 179 -17.79 -19.53 -9.51
N LEU A 180 -18.25 -20.28 -8.50
CA LEU A 180 -19.21 -19.78 -7.51
C LEU A 180 -18.64 -18.63 -6.64
N LYS A 181 -17.34 -18.65 -6.37
CA LYS A 181 -16.63 -17.57 -5.66
C LYS A 181 -16.54 -16.28 -6.50
N ARG A 182 -16.37 -16.39 -7.82
CA ARG A 182 -16.32 -15.24 -8.75
C ARG A 182 -17.69 -14.73 -9.18
N PHE A 183 -18.73 -15.57 -9.10
CA PHE A 183 -20.08 -15.27 -9.57
C PHE A 183 -20.71 -13.99 -8.97
N PRO A 184 -20.54 -13.67 -7.67
CA PRO A 184 -21.05 -12.41 -7.12
C PRO A 184 -20.49 -11.16 -7.82
N TRP A 185 -19.20 -11.15 -8.17
CA TRP A 185 -18.60 -10.04 -8.91
C TRP A 185 -19.06 -10.00 -10.37
N LEU A 186 -19.30 -11.16 -10.99
CA LEU A 186 -19.93 -11.21 -12.31
C LEU A 186 -21.34 -10.63 -12.30
N LEU A 187 -22.13 -10.85 -11.24
CA LEU A 187 -23.45 -10.23 -11.10
C LEU A 187 -23.39 -8.71 -11.05
N VAL A 188 -22.34 -8.12 -10.44
CA VAL A 188 -22.12 -6.67 -10.45
C VAL A 188 -21.87 -6.18 -11.88
N ASN A 189 -21.03 -6.88 -12.66
CA ASN A 189 -20.78 -6.53 -14.06
C ASN A 189 -22.04 -6.70 -14.92
N ILE A 190 -22.83 -7.76 -14.70
CA ILE A 190 -24.10 -7.97 -15.40
C ILE A 190 -25.08 -6.83 -15.09
N ALA A 191 -25.18 -6.41 -13.82
CA ALA A 191 -26.01 -5.28 -13.44
C ALA A 191 -25.52 -3.97 -14.06
N GLY A 192 -24.21 -3.72 -14.06
CA GLY A 192 -23.59 -2.57 -14.72
C GLY A 192 -23.87 -2.54 -16.22
N GLY A 193 -23.71 -3.68 -16.91
CA GLY A 193 -24.01 -3.84 -18.33
C GLY A 193 -25.50 -3.67 -18.65
N PHE A 194 -26.40 -4.11 -17.77
CA PHE A 194 -27.84 -3.86 -17.91
C PHE A 194 -28.17 -2.37 -17.79
N LEU A 195 -27.52 -1.65 -16.86
CA LEU A 195 -27.65 -0.20 -16.75
C LEU A 195 -27.06 0.51 -17.99
N ALA A 196 -25.95 0.02 -18.53
CA ALA A 196 -25.34 0.54 -19.76
C ALA A 196 -26.28 0.36 -20.98
N ALA A 197 -26.93 -0.81 -21.10
CA ALA A 197 -27.95 -1.06 -22.12
C ALA A 197 -29.15 -0.11 -21.97
N THR A 198 -29.59 0.12 -20.73
CA THR A 198 -30.67 1.09 -20.42
C THR A 198 -30.25 2.51 -20.80
N THR A 199 -29.01 2.90 -20.50
CA THR A 199 -28.44 4.19 -20.89
C THR A 199 -28.42 4.35 -22.40
N THR A 200 -28.00 3.32 -23.14
CA THR A 200 -27.98 3.34 -24.61
C THR A 200 -29.40 3.53 -25.18
N ARG A 201 -30.39 2.89 -24.57
CA ARG A 201 -31.80 3.04 -24.95
C ARG A 201 -32.30 4.49 -24.76
N LEU A 202 -31.83 5.22 -23.75
CA LEU A 202 -32.20 6.63 -23.57
C LEU A 202 -31.69 7.53 -24.72
N PHE A 203 -30.66 7.09 -25.43
CA PHE A 203 -30.06 7.80 -26.57
C PHE A 203 -30.30 7.09 -27.91
N GLU A 204 -31.36 6.27 -28.01
CA GLU A 204 -31.71 5.52 -29.22
C GLU A 204 -31.86 6.45 -30.44
N HIS A 205 -32.47 7.64 -30.26
CA HIS A 205 -32.57 8.65 -31.31
C HIS A 205 -31.19 9.10 -31.82
N THR A 206 -30.24 9.36 -30.92
CA THR A 206 -28.87 9.76 -31.27
C THR A 206 -28.14 8.65 -32.04
N VAL A 207 -28.30 7.41 -31.61
CA VAL A 207 -27.70 6.24 -32.27
C VAL A 207 -28.31 6.02 -33.65
N ALA A 208 -29.61 6.26 -33.82
CA ALA A 208 -30.31 6.13 -35.11
C ALA A 208 -29.85 7.20 -36.12
N GLU A 209 -29.71 8.46 -35.68
CA GLU A 209 -29.25 9.57 -36.53
C GLU A 209 -27.76 9.45 -36.89
N VAL A 210 -26.93 9.00 -35.94
CA VAL A 210 -25.47 8.94 -36.10
C VAL A 210 -24.99 7.52 -35.83
N VAL A 211 -25.31 6.59 -36.73
CA VAL A 211 -25.01 5.14 -36.59
C VAL A 211 -23.55 4.86 -36.23
N VAL A 212 -22.61 5.64 -36.79
CA VAL A 212 -21.17 5.52 -36.51
C VAL A 212 -20.81 5.66 -35.02
N VAL A 213 -21.63 6.37 -34.23
CA VAL A 213 -21.44 6.53 -32.78
C VAL A 213 -21.36 5.16 -32.10
N SER A 214 -22.17 4.20 -32.55
CA SER A 214 -22.20 2.85 -31.97
C SER A 214 -20.90 2.07 -32.18
N ALA A 215 -20.23 2.28 -33.32
CA ALA A 215 -18.97 1.61 -33.65
C ALA A 215 -17.80 2.06 -32.76
N PHE A 216 -17.90 3.27 -32.18
CA PHE A 216 -16.87 3.82 -31.30
C PHE A 216 -17.10 3.52 -29.81
N ILE A 217 -18.28 3.00 -29.42
CA ILE A 217 -18.59 2.67 -28.02
C ILE A 217 -17.49 1.82 -27.36
N PRO A 218 -17.02 0.69 -27.95
CA PRO A 218 -16.02 -0.15 -27.30
C PRO A 218 -14.71 0.60 -27.02
N MET A 219 -14.32 1.50 -27.94
CA MET A 219 -13.08 2.28 -27.80
C MET A 219 -13.19 3.33 -26.70
N VAL A 220 -14.31 4.05 -26.64
CA VAL A 220 -14.56 5.09 -25.63
C VAL A 220 -14.64 4.48 -24.23
N LEU A 221 -15.30 3.32 -24.10
CA LEU A 221 -15.39 2.55 -22.86
C LEU A 221 -14.01 2.10 -22.38
N VAL A 222 -13.28 1.33 -23.20
CA VAL A 222 -11.97 0.77 -22.84
C VAL A 222 -10.97 1.84 -22.41
N LEU A 223 -10.96 3.01 -23.07
CA LEU A 223 -10.07 4.12 -22.70
C LEU A 223 -10.42 4.72 -21.33
N SER A 224 -11.71 4.96 -21.09
CA SER A 224 -12.19 5.57 -19.84
C SER A 224 -12.01 4.59 -18.68
N GLU A 225 -12.33 3.32 -18.88
CA GLU A 225 -12.10 2.21 -17.94
C GLU A 225 -10.63 2.07 -17.56
N SER A 226 -9.73 2.06 -18.55
CA SER A 226 -8.29 1.89 -18.31
C SER A 226 -7.73 3.00 -17.42
N LEU A 227 -8.09 4.25 -17.71
CA LEU A 227 -7.66 5.40 -16.91
C LEU A 227 -8.31 5.42 -15.53
N GLY A 228 -9.58 5.03 -15.42
CA GLY A 228 -10.27 4.89 -14.14
C GLY A 228 -9.65 3.83 -13.23
N VAL A 229 -9.34 2.65 -13.79
CA VAL A 229 -8.69 1.54 -13.06
C VAL A 229 -7.27 1.92 -12.64
N GLN A 230 -6.49 2.57 -13.50
CA GLN A 230 -5.14 3.07 -13.14
C GLN A 230 -5.19 4.03 -11.96
N THR A 231 -6.06 5.04 -12.03
CA THR A 231 -6.23 6.00 -10.91
C THR A 231 -6.74 5.31 -9.64
N THR A 232 -7.62 4.31 -9.78
CA THR A 232 -8.09 3.50 -8.63
C THR A 232 -6.94 2.73 -8.00
N ALA A 233 -6.07 2.09 -8.79
CA ALA A 233 -4.97 1.29 -8.27
C ALA A 233 -4.01 2.14 -7.42
N VAL A 234 -3.68 3.34 -7.93
CA VAL A 234 -2.86 4.33 -7.22
C VAL A 234 -3.54 4.80 -5.92
N ALA A 235 -4.83 5.15 -5.98
CA ALA A 235 -5.58 5.60 -4.81
C ALA A 235 -5.79 4.50 -3.75
N ALA A 236 -6.05 3.26 -4.18
CA ALA A 236 -6.22 2.11 -3.31
C ALA A 236 -4.91 1.77 -2.58
N SER A 237 -3.78 1.82 -3.27
CA SER A 237 -2.45 1.60 -2.68
C SER A 237 -2.14 2.61 -1.56
N MET A 238 -2.45 3.90 -1.76
CA MET A 238 -2.32 4.94 -0.73
C MET A 238 -3.22 4.69 0.49
N VAL A 239 -4.44 4.23 0.24
CA VAL A 239 -5.39 3.91 1.32
C VAL A 239 -4.88 2.76 2.18
N ALA A 240 -4.28 1.73 1.56
CA ALA A 240 -3.71 0.55 2.21
C ALA A 240 -2.47 0.90 3.05
N HIS A 241 -1.55 1.70 2.51
CA HIS A 241 -0.31 2.09 3.20
C HIS A 241 -0.50 3.23 4.23
N GLY A 242 -1.72 3.74 4.40
CA GLY A 242 -2.02 4.83 5.35
C GLY A 242 -1.55 6.23 4.90
N ASP A 243 -0.89 6.33 3.74
CA ASP A 243 -0.33 7.57 3.19
C ASP A 243 -1.36 8.34 2.33
N VAL A 244 -2.37 8.90 3.00
CA VAL A 244 -3.47 9.60 2.33
C VAL A 244 -3.08 11.06 2.04
N ASP A 245 -2.39 11.30 0.93
CA ASP A 245 -2.16 12.65 0.41
C ASP A 245 -3.11 12.98 -0.77
N ARG A 246 -4.07 13.87 -0.51
CA ARG A 246 -5.02 14.39 -1.50
C ARG A 246 -4.32 15.01 -2.72
N LYS A 247 -3.12 15.58 -2.56
CA LYS A 247 -2.37 16.18 -3.66
C LYS A 247 -1.95 15.14 -4.68
N VAL A 248 -1.64 13.92 -4.24
CA VAL A 248 -1.23 12.85 -5.16
C VAL A 248 -2.41 12.37 -5.98
N VAL A 249 -3.60 12.22 -5.37
CA VAL A 249 -4.83 11.90 -6.10
C VAL A 249 -5.18 12.96 -7.15
N VAL A 250 -5.07 14.25 -6.79
CA VAL A 250 -5.31 15.34 -7.75
C VAL A 250 -4.29 15.30 -8.89
N ARG A 251 -3.01 15.07 -8.58
CA ARG A 251 -1.96 14.93 -9.60
C ARG A 251 -2.24 13.75 -10.53
N GLU A 252 -2.73 12.64 -9.99
CA GLU A 252 -3.07 11.46 -10.78
C GLU A 252 -4.26 11.71 -11.71
N VAL A 253 -5.32 12.35 -11.21
CA VAL A 253 -6.47 12.75 -12.04
C VAL A 253 -6.03 13.69 -13.16
N LEU A 254 -5.12 14.63 -12.88
CA LEU A 254 -4.57 15.53 -13.91
C LEU A 254 -3.74 14.77 -14.95
N ALA A 255 -2.89 13.84 -14.51
CA ALA A 255 -2.09 13.00 -15.40
C ALA A 255 -3.01 12.15 -16.30
N ALA A 256 -4.04 11.54 -15.74
CA ALA A 256 -5.02 10.74 -16.47
C ALA A 256 -5.87 11.60 -17.43
N SER A 257 -6.19 12.84 -17.07
CA SER A 257 -6.89 13.79 -17.96
C SER A 257 -6.02 14.16 -19.17
N LEU A 258 -4.72 14.39 -18.95
CA LEU A 258 -3.76 14.65 -20.03
C LEU A 258 -3.60 13.43 -20.94
N ALA A 259 -3.49 12.23 -20.36
CA ALA A 259 -3.44 10.98 -21.11
C ALA A 259 -4.73 10.74 -21.91
N GLY A 260 -5.89 11.01 -21.31
CA GLY A 260 -7.20 10.95 -21.96
C GLY A 260 -7.32 11.90 -23.13
N MET A 261 -6.80 13.13 -23.01
CA MET A 261 -6.77 14.11 -24.11
C MET A 261 -5.86 13.67 -25.26
N MET A 262 -4.70 13.08 -24.96
CA MET A 262 -3.82 12.51 -25.99
C MET A 262 -4.51 11.35 -26.72
N ALA A 263 -5.12 10.42 -25.98
CA ALA A 263 -5.88 9.32 -26.55
C ALA A 263 -7.06 9.84 -27.39
N ALA A 264 -7.82 10.81 -26.88
CA ALA A 264 -8.94 11.44 -27.56
C ALA A 264 -8.53 12.08 -28.89
N THR A 265 -7.33 12.65 -28.98
CA THR A 265 -6.77 13.19 -30.23
C THR A 265 -6.63 12.08 -31.27
N VAL A 266 -6.08 10.93 -30.89
CA VAL A 266 -5.95 9.76 -31.78
C VAL A 266 -7.33 9.24 -32.19
N VAL A 267 -8.26 9.10 -31.24
CA VAL A 267 -9.63 8.65 -31.52
C VAL A 267 -10.34 9.59 -32.49
N ALA A 268 -10.21 10.91 -32.33
CA ALA A 268 -10.78 11.90 -33.22
C ALA A 268 -10.20 11.81 -34.65
N LEU A 269 -8.88 11.60 -34.77
CA LEU A 269 -8.24 11.39 -36.07
C LEU A 269 -8.75 10.13 -36.76
N LEU A 270 -8.92 9.03 -36.02
CA LEU A 270 -9.54 7.81 -36.55
C LEU A 270 -11.02 8.03 -36.91
N GLY A 271 -11.72 8.85 -36.12
CA GLY A 271 -13.11 9.25 -36.39
C GLY A 271 -13.31 9.93 -37.75
N ARG A 272 -12.30 10.67 -38.24
CA ARG A 272 -12.35 11.28 -39.58
C ARG A 272 -12.43 10.27 -40.72
N ILE A 273 -11.92 9.05 -40.52
CA ILE A 273 -11.99 7.99 -41.53
C ILE A 273 -13.44 7.56 -41.76
N TYR A 274 -14.25 7.56 -40.69
CA TYR A 274 -15.64 7.12 -40.74
C TYR A 274 -16.62 8.26 -41.02
N SER A 275 -16.33 9.47 -40.53
CA SER A 275 -17.12 10.67 -40.82
C SER A 275 -16.17 11.84 -41.14
N PRO A 276 -16.01 12.19 -42.43
CA PRO A 276 -15.05 13.22 -42.87
C PRO A 276 -15.34 14.63 -42.35
N GLY A 277 -16.57 14.89 -41.89
CA GLY A 277 -16.98 16.17 -41.34
C GLY A 277 -16.23 16.53 -40.06
N PHE A 278 -16.16 17.82 -39.71
CA PHE A 278 -15.46 18.27 -38.50
C PHE A 278 -16.21 17.94 -37.20
N GLY A 279 -17.54 17.86 -37.26
CA GLY A 279 -18.40 17.68 -36.08
C GLY A 279 -18.12 16.39 -35.32
N PHE A 280 -18.16 15.23 -35.99
CA PHE A 280 -18.03 13.93 -35.31
C PHE A 280 -16.65 13.70 -34.66
N PRO A 281 -15.51 13.97 -35.32
CA PRO A 281 -14.19 13.98 -34.69
C PRO A 281 -14.10 14.89 -33.46
N LEU A 282 -14.67 16.09 -33.53
CA LEU A 282 -14.69 17.00 -32.38
C LEU A 282 -15.52 16.42 -31.23
N ALA A 283 -16.69 15.86 -31.52
CA ALA A 283 -17.53 15.20 -30.55
C ALA A 283 -16.81 14.03 -29.87
N LEU A 284 -16.07 13.21 -30.63
CA LEU A 284 -15.22 12.15 -30.08
C LEU A 284 -14.10 12.70 -29.19
N PHE A 285 -13.39 13.74 -29.63
CA PHE A 285 -12.32 14.36 -28.85
C PHE A 285 -12.84 14.84 -27.49
N VAL A 286 -13.92 15.62 -27.50
CA VAL A 286 -14.50 16.21 -26.29
C VAL A 286 -15.06 15.12 -25.38
N SER A 287 -15.83 14.18 -25.94
CA SER A 287 -16.46 13.12 -25.15
C SER A 287 -15.46 12.18 -24.48
N VAL A 288 -14.45 11.70 -25.20
CA VAL A 288 -13.42 10.82 -24.63
C VAL A 288 -12.61 11.55 -23.55
N THR A 289 -12.26 12.81 -23.78
CA THR A 289 -11.51 13.59 -22.79
C THR A 289 -12.31 13.76 -21.49
N VAL A 290 -13.59 14.12 -21.61
CA VAL A 290 -14.46 14.33 -20.44
C VAL A 290 -14.78 13.01 -19.74
N SER A 291 -15.11 11.94 -20.49
CA SER A 291 -15.41 10.64 -19.90
C SER A 291 -14.21 10.04 -19.17
N ALA A 292 -13.02 10.10 -19.77
CA ALA A 292 -11.78 9.67 -19.14
C ALA A 292 -11.50 10.44 -17.85
N THR A 293 -11.66 11.77 -17.88
CA THR A 293 -11.46 12.63 -16.70
C THR A 293 -12.43 12.26 -15.57
N LEU A 294 -13.71 12.02 -15.90
CA LEU A 294 -14.72 11.63 -14.92
C LEU A 294 -14.47 10.22 -14.37
N ALA A 295 -14.06 9.26 -15.21
CA ALA A 295 -13.69 7.92 -14.79
C ALA A 295 -12.49 7.93 -13.83
N SER A 296 -11.47 8.75 -14.11
CA SER A 296 -10.32 8.93 -13.21
C SER A 296 -10.69 9.65 -11.91
N CYS A 297 -11.57 10.66 -11.96
CA CYS A 297 -12.11 11.27 -10.75
C CYS A 297 -12.81 10.23 -9.87
N LEU A 298 -13.65 9.38 -10.47
CA LEU A 298 -14.35 8.31 -9.77
C LEU A 298 -13.35 7.34 -9.13
N GLY A 299 -12.38 6.85 -9.92
CA GLY A 299 -11.36 5.92 -9.44
C GLY A 299 -10.51 6.49 -8.31
N GLY A 300 -10.21 7.79 -8.37
CA GLY A 300 -9.48 8.49 -7.33
C GLY A 300 -10.28 8.69 -6.03
N VAL A 301 -11.61 8.74 -6.09
CA VAL A 301 -12.47 8.99 -4.92
C VAL A 301 -12.97 7.71 -4.26
N LEU A 302 -13.24 6.66 -5.06
CA LEU A 302 -13.92 5.45 -4.60
C LEU A 302 -13.22 4.76 -3.41
N PRO A 303 -11.89 4.53 -3.42
CA PRO A 303 -11.21 3.87 -2.30
C PRO A 303 -11.31 4.65 -0.98
N PHE A 304 -11.27 6.00 -1.05
CA PHE A 304 -11.42 6.85 0.13
C PHE A 304 -12.84 6.87 0.66
N LEU A 305 -13.83 6.84 -0.24
CA LEU A 305 -15.23 6.75 0.15
C LEU A 305 -15.49 5.45 0.91
N PHE A 306 -14.94 4.33 0.44
CA PHE A 306 -15.10 3.03 1.11
C PHE A 306 -14.43 3.02 2.49
N LYS A 307 -13.20 3.55 2.58
CA LYS A 307 -12.52 3.75 3.87
C LYS A 307 -13.37 4.56 4.85
N ARG A 308 -14.01 5.64 4.40
CA ARG A 308 -14.89 6.48 5.24
C ARG A 308 -16.16 5.74 5.67
N LEU A 309 -16.72 4.91 4.80
CA LEU A 309 -17.90 4.09 5.10
C LEU A 309 -17.57 2.85 5.94
N LYS A 310 -16.29 2.63 6.32
CA LYS A 310 -15.80 1.43 7.01
C LYS A 310 -16.09 0.14 6.22
N VAL A 311 -16.27 0.27 4.91
CA VAL A 311 -16.31 -0.83 3.97
C VAL A 311 -14.87 -1.13 3.61
N ASP A 312 -14.51 -2.42 3.52
CA ASP A 312 -13.16 -2.83 3.11
C ASP A 312 -12.79 -2.09 1.81
N PRO A 313 -11.76 -1.22 1.81
CA PRO A 313 -11.36 -0.48 0.61
C PRO A 313 -10.99 -1.40 -0.56
N HIS A 314 -10.61 -2.66 -0.28
CA HIS A 314 -10.38 -3.67 -1.31
C HIS A 314 -11.67 -4.14 -2.01
N LEU A 315 -12.86 -3.83 -1.46
CA LEU A 315 -14.15 -3.98 -2.16
C LEU A 315 -14.35 -2.93 -3.26
N ALA A 316 -13.55 -1.85 -3.30
CA ALA A 316 -13.46 -0.96 -4.48
C ALA A 316 -12.66 -1.67 -5.59
N SER A 317 -13.04 -2.91 -5.88
CA SER A 317 -12.42 -3.78 -6.84
C SER A 317 -12.67 -3.26 -8.26
N ALA A 318 -11.78 -3.60 -9.17
CA ALA A 318 -11.87 -3.24 -10.58
C ALA A 318 -13.27 -3.53 -11.18
N PRO A 319 -13.94 -4.67 -10.93
CA PRO A 319 -15.30 -4.91 -11.45
C PRO A 319 -16.32 -3.83 -11.11
N LEU A 320 -16.35 -3.35 -9.86
CA LEU A 320 -17.30 -2.31 -9.46
C LEU A 320 -16.97 -0.97 -10.10
N VAL A 321 -15.69 -0.61 -10.14
CA VAL A 321 -15.21 0.63 -10.78
C VAL A 321 -15.57 0.62 -12.25
N LEU A 322 -15.36 -0.49 -12.95
CA LEU A 322 -15.71 -0.67 -14.36
C LEU A 322 -17.21 -0.47 -14.56
N ALA A 323 -18.05 -1.19 -13.82
CA ALA A 323 -19.51 -1.09 -13.94
C ALA A 323 -20.05 0.36 -13.80
N VAL A 324 -19.50 1.13 -12.86
CA VAL A 324 -19.90 2.53 -12.67
C VAL A 324 -19.28 3.43 -13.76
N SER A 325 -18.02 3.20 -14.12
CA SER A 325 -17.30 3.92 -15.16
C SER A 325 -17.99 3.79 -16.53
N ASP A 326 -18.49 2.61 -16.88
CA ASP A 326 -19.21 2.37 -18.13
C ASP A 326 -20.43 3.27 -18.26
N ASN A 327 -21.22 3.36 -17.18
CA ASN A 327 -22.44 4.16 -17.17
C ASN A 327 -22.13 5.66 -17.25
N ILE A 328 -21.13 6.14 -16.50
CA ILE A 328 -20.68 7.54 -16.59
C ILE A 328 -20.16 7.84 -18.00
N THR A 329 -19.40 6.92 -18.57
CA THR A 329 -18.79 7.06 -19.90
C THR A 329 -19.85 7.13 -20.98
N LEU A 330 -20.82 6.22 -21.00
CA LEU A 330 -21.91 6.21 -21.98
C LEU A 330 -22.81 7.45 -21.85
N LEU A 331 -23.19 7.83 -20.63
CA LEU A 331 -23.99 9.04 -20.39
C LEU A 331 -23.28 10.29 -20.92
N THR A 332 -21.97 10.39 -20.66
CA THR A 332 -21.14 11.51 -21.11
C THR A 332 -20.95 11.49 -22.63
N TYR A 333 -20.64 10.33 -23.17
CA TYR A 333 -20.41 10.12 -24.60
C TYR A 333 -21.64 10.46 -25.42
N PHE A 334 -22.76 9.78 -25.16
CA PHE A 334 -23.99 10.04 -25.89
C PHE A 334 -24.52 11.46 -25.63
N GLY A 335 -24.43 11.95 -24.39
CA GLY A 335 -24.88 13.30 -24.06
C GLY A 335 -24.13 14.41 -24.81
N LEU A 336 -22.81 14.28 -24.96
CA LEU A 336 -21.99 15.25 -25.68
C LEU A 336 -22.13 15.09 -27.20
N VAL A 337 -22.15 13.85 -27.70
CA VAL A 337 -22.40 13.58 -29.13
C VAL A 337 -23.74 14.17 -29.55
N THR A 338 -24.80 13.94 -28.77
CA THR A 338 -26.13 14.50 -29.04
C THR A 338 -26.06 16.02 -29.13
N ARG A 339 -25.52 16.69 -28.11
CA ARG A 339 -25.47 18.16 -28.07
C ARG A 339 -24.59 18.80 -29.16
N LEU A 340 -23.58 18.08 -29.65
CA LEU A 340 -22.63 18.64 -30.61
C LEU A 340 -23.02 18.35 -32.07
N LEU A 341 -23.86 17.34 -32.32
CA LEU A 341 -24.21 16.88 -33.67
C LEU A 341 -25.70 17.01 -34.01
N LEU A 342 -26.58 17.08 -33.02
CA LEU A 342 -28.04 17.17 -33.16
C LEU A 342 -28.57 18.42 -32.45
#